data_AF-A0AAJ1B0H8-F1
#
_entry.id   AF-A0AAJ1B0H8-F1
#
_cell.length_a   1.000
_cell.length_b   1.000
_cell.length_c   1.000
_cell.angle_alpha   90.00
_cell.angle_beta   90.00
_cell.angle_gamma   90.00
#
_symmetry.space_group_name_H-M   'P 1'
#
loop_
_entity.id
_entity.type
_entity.pdbx_description
1 polymer ?
#
loop_
_entity_poly.entity_id
_entity_poly.type
_entity_poly.pdbx_seq_one_letter_code
_entity_poly.pdbx_strand_id
1 'polypeptide(L)'
;MTKKTFASFEQQIQHLEDKVIIISDRAYAEAMLKQIGYFPLIGGYKHLFRVPFTKTYKIGTTFEEIVALYEFDSDLRDLFFKYLLQIERNLRSLMSYYFTEKYGESQDAYLDSSNYNTNRRNQKVVARLISTLNTRLKSDTLDFAFSFAEYTA
;
A
#
# COMPACT_ATOMS: atom_id res chain seq x y z
N MET A 1 -0.73 14.80 -29.25
CA MET A 1 -0.48 14.47 -27.82
C MET A 1 0.70 15.31 -27.35
N THR A 2 0.50 16.24 -26.43
CA THR A 2 1.61 17.04 -25.87
C THR A 2 2.45 16.17 -24.95
N LYS A 3 3.72 15.99 -25.30
CA LYS A 3 4.70 15.24 -24.50
C LYS A 3 4.84 15.97 -23.16
N LYS A 4 4.56 15.30 -22.03
CA LYS A 4 4.89 15.85 -20.70
C LYS A 4 6.40 15.97 -20.61
N THR A 5 6.90 17.19 -20.66
CA THR A 5 8.32 17.50 -20.52
C THR A 5 8.70 17.57 -19.05
N PHE A 6 9.99 17.40 -18.79
CA PHE A 6 10.55 17.71 -17.48
C PHE A 6 10.20 19.14 -17.07
N ALA A 7 9.85 19.32 -15.79
CA ALA A 7 9.64 20.62 -15.18
C ALA A 7 10.47 20.70 -13.90
N SER A 8 11.29 21.74 -13.76
CA SER A 8 12.02 22.02 -12.52
C SER A 8 11.04 22.33 -11.38
N PHE A 9 11.51 22.30 -10.12
CA PHE A 9 10.63 22.64 -8.99
C PHE A 9 10.10 24.07 -9.08
N GLU A 10 10.93 25.03 -9.49
CA GLU A 10 10.45 26.40 -9.75
C GLU A 10 9.37 26.46 -10.83
N GLN A 11 9.52 25.71 -11.92
CA GLN A 11 8.49 25.63 -12.96
C GLN A 11 7.21 24.96 -12.46
N GLN A 12 7.34 23.99 -11.56
CA GLN A 12 6.19 23.34 -10.93
C GLN A 12 5.44 24.31 -10.01
N ILE A 13 6.15 25.09 -9.20
CA ILE A 13 5.58 26.12 -8.31
C ILE A 13 4.89 27.18 -9.16
N GLN A 14 5.55 27.68 -10.21
CA GLN A 14 4.94 28.65 -11.13
C GLN A 14 3.64 28.13 -11.75
N HIS A 15 3.62 26.87 -12.18
CA HIS A 15 2.41 26.24 -12.75
C HIS A 15 1.26 26.05 -11.74
N LEU A 16 1.55 26.11 -10.45
CA LEU A 16 0.52 26.09 -9.40
C LEU A 16 -0.07 27.50 -9.22
N GLU A 17 0.78 28.52 -9.17
CA GLU A 17 0.35 29.93 -9.12
C GLU A 17 -0.47 30.32 -10.35
N ASP A 18 -0.06 29.87 -11.55
CA ASP A 18 -0.79 30.08 -12.81
C ASP A 18 -2.20 29.48 -12.78
N LYS A 19 -2.45 28.52 -11.89
CA LYS A 19 -3.77 27.89 -11.66
C LYS A 19 -4.53 28.51 -10.50
N VAL A 20 -4.09 29.66 -10.01
CA VAL A 20 -4.71 30.40 -8.91
C VAL A 20 -4.66 29.61 -7.59
N ILE A 21 -3.61 28.79 -7.41
CA ILE A 21 -3.29 28.22 -6.10
C ILE A 21 -2.40 29.22 -5.39
N ILE A 22 -2.80 29.61 -4.18
CA ILE A 22 -2.06 30.56 -3.35
C ILE A 22 -0.90 29.81 -2.70
N ILE A 23 0.31 30.35 -2.82
CA ILE A 23 1.52 29.82 -2.18
C ILE A 23 2.09 30.92 -1.29
N SER A 24 2.04 30.74 0.02
CA SER A 24 2.51 31.75 0.97
C SER A 24 4.03 31.70 1.15
N ASP A 25 4.59 30.49 1.06
CA ASP A 25 6.03 30.24 1.16
C ASP A 25 6.49 29.33 0.01
N ARG A 26 7.21 29.90 -0.95
CA ARG A 26 7.76 29.15 -2.10
C ARG A 26 8.85 28.18 -1.70
N ALA A 27 9.65 28.49 -0.68
CA ALA A 27 10.72 27.61 -0.22
C ALA A 27 10.12 26.36 0.45
N TYR A 28 9.07 26.55 1.26
CA TYR A 28 8.28 25.44 1.79
C TYR A 28 7.64 24.61 0.67
N ALA A 29 7.03 25.25 -0.33
CA ALA A 29 6.44 24.54 -1.46
C ALA A 29 7.47 23.71 -2.24
N GLU A 30 8.66 24.24 -2.48
CA GLU A 30 9.76 23.50 -3.10
C GLU A 30 10.18 22.29 -2.25
N ALA A 31 10.32 22.47 -0.93
CA ALA A 31 10.69 21.40 -0.01
C ALA A 31 9.66 20.26 -0.03
N MET A 32 8.37 20.60 0.01
CA MET A 32 7.28 19.60 -0.05
C MET A 32 7.23 18.90 -1.41
N LEU A 33 7.43 19.62 -2.51
CA LEU A 33 7.49 19.01 -3.84
C LEU A 33 8.71 18.09 -4.01
N LYS A 34 9.84 18.39 -3.36
CA LYS A 34 11.02 17.51 -3.31
C LYS A 34 10.74 16.23 -2.50
N GLN A 35 10.08 16.37 -1.36
CA GLN A 35 9.82 15.26 -0.44
C GLN A 35 8.72 14.33 -0.95
N ILE A 36 7.58 14.88 -1.38
CA ILE A 36 6.37 14.11 -1.73
C ILE A 36 6.30 13.85 -3.23
N GLY A 37 6.77 14.80 -4.04
CA GLY A 37 6.59 14.81 -5.48
C GLY A 37 5.28 15.46 -5.92
N TYR A 38 5.31 16.10 -7.10
CA TYR A 38 4.16 16.81 -7.66
C TYR A 38 2.95 15.91 -7.92
N PHE A 39 3.15 14.69 -8.44
CA PHE A 39 2.04 13.81 -8.82
C PHE A 39 1.26 13.24 -7.64
N PRO A 40 1.90 12.69 -6.59
CA PRO A 40 1.18 12.25 -5.40
C PRO A 40 0.44 13.41 -4.72
N LEU A 41 1.10 14.56 -4.57
CA LEU A 41 0.54 15.71 -3.87
C LEU A 41 -0.56 16.42 -4.68
N ILE A 42 -0.21 16.99 -5.83
CA ILE A 42 -1.16 17.79 -6.62
C ILE A 42 -2.07 16.87 -7.42
N GLY A 43 -1.51 15.84 -8.06
CA GLY A 43 -2.27 14.91 -8.89
C GLY A 43 -3.30 14.11 -8.10
N GLY A 44 -2.92 13.62 -6.91
CA GLY A 44 -3.77 12.79 -6.04
C GLY A 44 -4.94 13.55 -5.43
N TYR A 45 -4.72 14.81 -5.01
CA TYR A 45 -5.69 15.53 -4.18
C TYR A 45 -6.43 16.67 -4.92
N LYS A 46 -6.02 17.04 -6.15
CA LYS A 46 -6.64 18.13 -6.93
C LYS A 46 -8.16 18.08 -7.02
N HIS A 47 -8.78 16.91 -7.02
CA HIS A 47 -10.21 16.77 -7.24
C HIS A 47 -11.04 17.38 -6.09
N LEU A 48 -10.50 17.38 -4.87
CA LEU A 48 -11.15 17.92 -3.68
C LEU A 48 -11.12 19.46 -3.66
N PHE A 49 -10.12 20.03 -4.33
CA PHE A 49 -9.91 21.48 -4.44
C PHE A 49 -10.41 22.08 -5.75
N ARG A 50 -10.97 21.28 -6.67
CA ARG A 50 -11.52 21.77 -7.93
C ARG A 50 -13.00 22.08 -7.84
N VAL A 51 -13.44 23.05 -8.65
CA VAL A 51 -14.87 23.27 -8.87
C VAL A 51 -15.40 22.09 -9.70
N PRO A 52 -16.50 21.43 -9.28
CA PRO A 52 -17.06 20.28 -10.00
C PRO A 52 -17.26 20.56 -11.49
N PHE A 53 -16.97 19.57 -12.33
CA PHE A 53 -17.09 19.64 -13.80
C PHE A 53 -16.19 20.68 -14.49
N THR A 54 -15.26 21.30 -13.77
CA THR A 54 -14.27 22.23 -14.33
C THR A 54 -12.84 21.71 -14.18
N LYS A 55 -11.88 22.44 -14.78
CA LYS A 55 -10.45 22.22 -14.57
C LYS A 55 -9.83 23.23 -13.61
N THR A 56 -10.62 24.11 -13.00
CA THR A 56 -10.17 25.23 -12.17
C THR A 56 -10.24 24.87 -10.69
N TYR A 57 -9.29 25.41 -9.92
CA TYR A 57 -9.29 25.30 -8.46
C TYR A 57 -10.34 26.25 -7.86
N LYS A 58 -10.85 25.91 -6.69
CA LYS A 58 -11.74 26.77 -5.90
C LYS A 58 -10.97 28.02 -5.50
N ILE A 59 -11.64 29.18 -5.53
CA ILE A 59 -11.04 30.45 -5.12
C ILE A 59 -10.57 30.35 -3.68
N GLY A 60 -9.35 30.83 -3.41
CA GLY A 60 -8.74 30.79 -2.08
C GLY A 60 -8.03 29.48 -1.74
N THR A 61 -7.98 28.51 -2.65
CA THR A 61 -7.19 27.28 -2.43
C THR A 61 -5.72 27.62 -2.21
N THR A 62 -5.18 27.19 -1.08
CA THR A 62 -3.75 27.33 -0.77
C THR A 62 -3.00 26.02 -1.03
N PHE A 63 -1.69 26.12 -1.28
CA PHE A 63 -0.84 24.94 -1.39
C PHE A 63 -0.72 24.20 -0.05
N GLU A 64 -0.66 24.96 1.04
CA GLU A 64 -0.55 24.48 2.40
C GLU A 64 -1.76 23.63 2.81
N GLU A 65 -2.98 23.99 2.38
CA GLU A 65 -4.17 23.14 2.58
C GLU A 65 -4.08 21.81 1.82
N ILE A 66 -3.51 21.80 0.61
CA ILE A 66 -3.31 20.57 -0.16
C ILE A 66 -2.29 19.67 0.56
N VAL A 67 -1.22 20.24 1.11
CA VAL A 67 -0.23 19.51 1.90
C VAL A 67 -0.84 18.98 3.19
N ALA A 68 -1.57 19.80 3.94
CA ALA A 68 -2.22 19.36 5.17
C ALA A 68 -3.18 18.19 4.94
N LEU A 69 -3.91 18.19 3.83
CA LEU A 69 -4.78 17.08 3.45
C LEU A 69 -3.98 15.81 3.09
N TYR A 70 -2.86 15.95 2.39
CA TYR A 70 -1.96 14.85 2.09
C TYR A 70 -1.41 14.22 3.38
N GLU A 71 -0.92 15.05 4.30
CA GLU A 71 -0.34 14.62 5.58
C GLU A 71 -1.38 13.90 6.42
N PHE A 72 -2.59 14.47 6.55
CA PHE A 72 -3.70 13.83 7.24
C PHE A 72 -4.04 12.44 6.68
N ASP A 73 -4.13 12.31 5.35
CA ASP A 73 -4.37 11.01 4.72
C ASP A 73 -3.19 10.04 4.91
N SER A 74 -1.96 10.55 4.91
CA SER A 74 -0.77 9.74 5.21
C SER A 74 -0.82 9.19 6.63
N ASP A 75 -1.13 10.03 7.62
CA ASP A 75 -1.23 9.64 9.02
C ASP A 75 -2.33 8.59 9.24
N LEU A 76 -3.47 8.75 8.56
CA LEU A 76 -4.53 7.75 8.57
C LEU A 76 -4.06 6.43 7.95
N ARG A 77 -3.37 6.47 6.80
CA ARG A 77 -2.84 5.26 6.15
C ARG A 77 -1.87 4.52 7.08
N ASP A 78 -0.99 5.24 7.77
CA ASP A 78 -0.04 4.64 8.71
C ASP A 78 -0.74 4.04 9.93
N LEU A 79 -1.77 4.72 10.45
CA LEU A 79 -2.60 4.21 11.55
C LEU A 79 -3.30 2.91 11.17
N PHE A 80 -3.95 2.88 10.00
CA PHE A 80 -4.62 1.67 9.50
C PHE A 80 -3.62 0.55 9.25
N PHE A 81 -2.46 0.86 8.65
CA PHE A 81 -1.44 -0.13 8.35
C PHE A 81 -0.93 -0.82 9.63
N LYS A 82 -0.70 -0.07 10.71
CA LYS A 82 -0.33 -0.62 12.02
C LYS A 82 -1.31 -1.68 12.51
N TYR A 83 -2.62 -1.40 12.44
CA TYR A 83 -3.64 -2.34 12.91
C TYR A 83 -3.87 -3.50 11.95
N LEU A 84 -3.78 -3.27 10.63
CA LEU A 84 -3.84 -4.34 9.63
C LEU A 84 -2.71 -5.36 9.84
N LEU A 85 -1.50 -4.92 10.15
CA LEU A 85 -0.39 -5.82 10.49
C LEU A 85 -0.67 -6.64 11.76
N GLN A 86 -1.32 -6.05 12.77
CA GLN A 86 -1.70 -6.80 13.97
C GLN A 86 -2.76 -7.86 13.67
N ILE A 87 -3.78 -7.51 12.87
CA ILE A 87 -4.81 -8.45 12.42
C ILE A 87 -4.19 -9.56 11.59
N GLU A 88 -3.28 -9.24 10.67
CA GLU A 88 -2.61 -10.23 9.82
C GLU A 88 -1.80 -11.22 10.66
N ARG A 89 -1.01 -10.74 11.64
CA ARG A 89 -0.24 -11.61 12.54
C ARG A 89 -1.14 -12.56 13.34
N ASN A 90 -2.24 -12.06 13.87
CA ASN A 90 -3.21 -12.87 14.60
C ASN A 90 -3.84 -13.92 13.67
N LEU A 91 -4.34 -13.51 12.51
CA LEU A 91 -4.94 -14.42 11.54
C LEU A 91 -3.95 -15.50 11.10
N ARG A 92 -2.69 -15.13 10.81
CA ARG A 92 -1.63 -16.08 10.47
C ARG A 92 -1.41 -17.10 11.58
N SER A 93 -1.40 -16.64 12.84
CA SER A 93 -1.23 -17.53 13.98
C SER A 93 -2.37 -18.50 14.17
N LEU A 94 -3.62 -18.02 14.13
CA LEU A 94 -4.78 -18.88 14.22
C LEU A 94 -4.85 -19.86 13.04
N MET A 95 -4.58 -19.41 11.82
CA MET A 95 -4.56 -20.30 10.65
C MET A 95 -3.50 -21.39 10.80
N SER A 96 -2.30 -21.07 11.29
CA SER A 96 -1.25 -22.07 11.52
C SER A 96 -1.68 -23.06 12.59
N TYR A 97 -2.13 -22.55 13.74
CA TYR A 97 -2.57 -23.37 14.88
C TYR A 97 -3.66 -24.36 14.47
N TYR A 98 -4.77 -23.88 13.90
CA TYR A 98 -5.91 -24.75 13.56
C TYR A 98 -5.62 -25.67 12.38
N PHE A 99 -4.68 -25.31 11.49
CA PHE A 99 -4.24 -26.21 10.44
C PHE A 99 -3.43 -27.38 11.04
N THR A 100 -2.47 -27.07 11.90
CA THR A 100 -1.65 -28.08 12.60
C THR A 100 -2.49 -28.95 13.53
N GLU A 101 -3.43 -28.36 14.29
CA GLU A 101 -4.36 -29.11 15.16
C GLU A 101 -5.16 -30.16 14.37
N LYS A 102 -5.54 -29.84 13.12
CA LYS A 102 -6.37 -30.71 12.29
C LYS A 102 -5.58 -31.73 11.47
N TYR A 103 -4.42 -31.36 10.96
CA TYR A 103 -3.66 -32.15 9.97
C TYR A 103 -2.30 -32.65 10.47
N GLY A 104 -1.90 -32.27 11.68
CA GLY A 104 -0.62 -32.63 12.30
C GLY A 104 0.50 -31.63 12.04
N GLU A 105 1.64 -31.89 12.66
CA GLU A 105 2.83 -31.01 12.67
C GLU A 105 3.73 -31.14 11.42
N SER A 106 3.50 -32.14 10.57
CA SER A 106 4.32 -32.36 9.38
C SER A 106 4.18 -31.21 8.37
N GLN A 107 5.30 -30.67 7.90
CA GLN A 107 5.31 -29.65 6.85
C GLN A 107 4.68 -30.15 5.54
N ASP A 108 4.75 -31.45 5.26
CA ASP A 108 4.13 -32.06 4.08
C ASP A 108 2.60 -31.90 4.09
N ALA A 109 1.98 -31.70 5.27
CA ALA A 109 0.55 -31.45 5.37
C ALA A 109 0.13 -30.17 4.63
N TYR A 110 1.00 -29.15 4.56
CA TYR A 110 0.76 -27.92 3.78
C TYR A 110 0.92 -28.11 2.26
N LEU A 111 1.56 -29.20 1.84
CA LEU A 111 1.77 -29.53 0.43
C LEU A 111 0.69 -30.48 -0.10
N ASP A 112 -0.07 -31.13 0.78
CA ASP A 112 -1.17 -32.00 0.39
C ASP A 112 -2.43 -31.19 0.03
N SER A 113 -2.79 -31.24 -1.25
CA SER A 113 -4.02 -30.64 -1.77
C SER A 113 -5.30 -31.15 -1.11
N SER A 114 -5.29 -32.37 -0.56
CA SER A 114 -6.46 -32.98 0.10
C SER A 114 -6.84 -32.26 1.40
N ASN A 115 -5.89 -31.56 2.04
CA ASN A 115 -6.09 -30.77 3.25
C ASN A 115 -6.77 -29.41 2.99
N TYR A 116 -7.04 -29.07 1.72
CA TYR A 116 -7.67 -27.82 1.32
C TYR A 116 -9.03 -28.05 0.65
N ASN A 117 -9.83 -26.98 0.55
CA ASN A 117 -11.07 -27.02 -0.21
C ASN A 117 -10.78 -27.01 -1.73
N THR A 118 -10.81 -28.18 -2.36
CA THR A 118 -10.50 -28.41 -3.78
C THR A 118 -11.72 -28.42 -4.70
N ASN A 119 -12.79 -27.70 -4.33
CA ASN A 119 -13.90 -27.48 -5.25
C ASN A 119 -13.43 -26.81 -6.56
N ARG A 120 -14.22 -26.95 -7.63
CA ARG A 120 -13.86 -26.46 -8.98
C ARG A 120 -13.41 -24.99 -9.01
N ARG A 121 -13.94 -24.16 -8.11
CA ARG A 121 -13.59 -22.74 -7.98
C ARG A 121 -12.19 -22.53 -7.39
N ASN A 122 -11.82 -23.35 -6.41
CA ASN A 122 -10.61 -23.18 -5.61
C ASN A 122 -9.42 -23.98 -6.14
N GLN A 123 -9.61 -24.98 -7.00
CA GLN A 123 -8.53 -25.84 -7.53
C GLN A 123 -7.32 -25.05 -8.04
N LYS A 124 -7.55 -24.02 -8.85
CA LYS A 124 -6.46 -23.19 -9.39
C LYS A 124 -5.71 -22.42 -8.29
N VAL A 125 -6.43 -21.96 -7.27
CA VAL A 125 -5.86 -21.21 -6.14
C VAL A 125 -5.03 -22.14 -5.25
N VAL A 126 -5.56 -23.32 -4.92
CA VAL A 126 -4.86 -24.34 -4.12
C VAL A 126 -3.60 -24.82 -4.85
N ALA A 127 -3.69 -25.11 -6.16
CA ALA A 127 -2.52 -25.51 -6.94
C ALA A 127 -1.44 -24.42 -6.97
N ARG A 128 -1.84 -23.15 -7.11
CA ARG A 128 -0.90 -22.01 -7.06
C ARG A 128 -0.29 -21.85 -5.67
N LEU A 129 -1.06 -22.03 -4.61
CA LEU A 129 -0.58 -21.97 -3.23
C LEU A 129 0.49 -23.03 -2.99
N ILE A 130 0.19 -24.30 -3.27
CA ILE A 130 1.12 -25.42 -3.10
C ILE A 130 2.39 -25.23 -3.93
N SER A 131 2.27 -24.74 -5.17
CA SER A 131 3.43 -24.41 -6.00
C SER A 131 4.29 -23.28 -5.40
N THR A 132 3.65 -22.27 -4.80
CA THR A 132 4.35 -21.17 -4.12
C THR A 132 5.07 -21.66 -2.88
N LEU A 133 4.41 -22.48 -2.05
CA LEU A 133 4.99 -23.09 -0.85
C LEU A 133 6.18 -24.00 -1.21
N ASN A 134 6.02 -24.89 -2.20
CA ASN A 134 7.10 -25.74 -2.69
C ASN A 134 8.30 -24.94 -3.21
N THR A 135 8.07 -23.85 -3.92
CA THR A 135 9.17 -22.99 -4.40
C THR A 135 9.93 -22.37 -3.23
N ARG A 136 9.20 -21.88 -2.21
CA ARG A 136 9.79 -21.26 -1.02
C ARG A 136 10.56 -22.26 -0.15
N LEU A 137 10.04 -23.46 0.05
CA LEU A 137 10.75 -24.53 0.75
C LEU A 137 12.05 -24.96 0.04
N LYS A 138 12.09 -24.84 -1.30
CA LYS A 138 13.30 -25.14 -2.08
C LYS A 138 14.29 -23.98 -2.12
N SER A 139 13.83 -22.73 -1.95
CA SER A 139 14.68 -21.55 -1.99
C SER A 139 15.26 -21.17 -0.63
N ASP A 140 14.53 -21.44 0.46
CA ASP A 140 14.95 -21.09 1.82
C ASP A 140 15.42 -22.34 2.58
N THR A 141 16.72 -22.41 2.85
CA THR A 141 17.26 -23.27 3.92
C THR A 141 17.16 -22.63 5.31
N LEU A 142 16.56 -21.44 5.47
CA LEU A 142 16.43 -20.78 6.78
C LEU A 142 15.11 -19.97 6.92
N ASP A 143 14.41 -20.25 8.03
CA ASP A 143 13.61 -19.33 8.88
C ASP A 143 12.13 -18.96 8.62
N PHE A 144 11.47 -19.22 7.49
CA PHE A 144 10.05 -18.83 7.42
C PHE A 144 9.06 -19.83 8.07
N ALA A 145 9.47 -21.10 8.23
CA ALA A 145 8.64 -22.16 8.82
C ALA A 145 9.05 -22.53 10.26
N PHE A 146 10.29 -22.24 10.68
CA PHE A 146 10.82 -22.69 11.98
C PHE A 146 10.28 -21.87 13.17
N SER A 147 9.93 -20.60 13.00
CA SER A 147 9.47 -19.80 14.13
C SER A 147 8.00 -20.04 14.55
N PHE A 148 7.16 -20.67 13.70
CA PHE A 148 5.72 -20.76 13.98
C PHE A 148 5.29 -22.02 14.74
N ALA A 149 6.06 -23.11 14.63
CA ALA A 149 5.81 -24.34 15.38
C ALA A 149 6.50 -24.36 16.76
N GLU A 150 7.64 -23.68 16.91
CA GLU A 150 8.40 -23.67 18.18
C GLU A 150 7.78 -22.80 19.29
N TYR A 151 6.85 -21.90 18.97
CA TYR A 151 6.24 -20.98 19.96
C TYR A 151 4.86 -21.42 20.48
N THR A 152 4.33 -22.56 20.03
CA THR A 152 3.04 -23.09 20.49
C THR A 152 3.13 -24.48 21.14
N ALA A 153 4.32 -24.87 21.60
CA ALA A 153 4.55 -26.01 22.49
C ALA A 153 5.07 -25.53 23.85
#